data_AF-A0AAW9J6R4-F1
#
_entry.id   AF-A0AAW9J6R4-F1
#
_cell.length_a   1.000
_cell.length_b   1.000
_cell.length_c   1.000
_cell.angle_alpha   90.00
_cell.angle_beta   90.00
_cell.angle_gamma   90.00
#
_symmetry.space_group_name_H-M   'P 1'
#
loop_
_entity.id
_entity.type
_entity.pdbx_description
1 polymer ?
#
loop_
_entity_poly.entity_id
_entity_poly.type
_entity_poly.pdbx_seq_one_letter_code
_entity_poly.pdbx_strand_id
1 'polypeptide(L)'
;NIIESVIMKYKHGNSICISTQIGCRMGCKFCASTLEGRVRNLTAGEIISEVIIAQKIIGERISNIVLMGSGEPFDNYENVTKFLDLVNAEYGLNIGQRHITLSTCGLVPKIYELADKGYSITLAISLH
;
A
#
# COMPACT_ATOMS: atom_id res chain seq x y z
N ASN A 1 -11.61 -14.44 4.21
CA ASN A 1 -10.98 -13.64 3.13
C ASN A 1 -9.48 -13.64 3.33
N ILE A 2 -8.72 -13.79 2.26
CA ILE A 2 -7.26 -13.84 2.27
C ILE A 2 -6.75 -12.63 1.47
N ILE A 3 -5.61 -12.09 1.87
CA ILE A 3 -4.83 -11.11 1.12
C ILE A 3 -3.40 -11.61 1.00
N GLU A 4 -2.65 -11.01 0.08
CA GLU A 4 -1.27 -11.40 -0.21
C GLU A 4 -0.33 -10.22 0.02
N SER A 5 0.87 -10.54 0.52
CA SER A 5 1.96 -9.59 0.69
C SER A 5 3.25 -10.24 0.22
N VAL A 6 4.14 -9.50 -0.44
CA VAL A 6 5.40 -10.02 -0.98
C VAL A 6 6.58 -9.29 -0.37
N ILE A 7 7.50 -10.02 0.24
CA ILE A 7 8.77 -9.48 0.76
C ILE A 7 9.85 -9.66 -0.29
N MET A 8 10.58 -8.58 -0.57
CA MET A 8 11.70 -8.56 -1.51
C MET A 8 12.96 -8.12 -0.77
N LYS A 9 13.98 -8.98 -0.74
CA LYS A 9 15.27 -8.69 -0.09
C LYS A 9 16.23 -8.07 -1.10
N TYR A 10 16.72 -6.87 -0.81
CA TYR A 10 17.74 -6.19 -1.62
C TYR A 10 18.97 -5.86 -0.77
N LYS A 11 20.12 -5.65 -1.44
CA LYS A 11 21.38 -5.24 -0.77
C LYS A 11 21.25 -3.92 0.02
N HIS A 12 20.31 -3.06 -0.35
CA HIS A 12 20.09 -1.74 0.23
C HIS A 12 18.89 -1.69 1.20
N GLY A 13 18.28 -2.83 1.50
CA GLY A 13 17.16 -2.92 2.44
C GLY A 13 16.04 -3.85 1.98
N ASN A 14 15.16 -4.19 2.91
CA ASN A 14 14.00 -5.04 2.64
C ASN A 14 12.80 -4.18 2.23
N SER A 15 12.16 -4.59 1.13
CA SER A 15 10.95 -3.97 0.61
C SER A 15 9.77 -4.92 0.77
N ILE A 16 8.59 -4.37 1.02
CA ILE A 16 7.34 -5.14 1.04
C ILE A 16 6.31 -4.56 0.08
N CYS A 17 5.69 -5.42 -0.71
CA CYS A 17 4.49 -5.13 -1.48
C CYS A 17 3.26 -5.53 -0.66
N ILE A 18 2.39 -4.57 -0.38
CA ILE A 18 1.20 -4.76 0.47
C ILE A 18 -0.09 -4.52 -0.30
N SER A 19 -1.15 -5.17 0.14
CA SER A 19 -2.50 -5.01 -0.37
C SER A 19 -3.21 -3.83 0.29
N THR A 20 -4.24 -3.30 -0.37
CA THR A 20 -5.12 -2.26 0.20
C THR A 20 -6.58 -2.68 0.22
N GLN A 21 -6.92 -3.75 -0.50
CA GLN A 21 -8.28 -4.28 -0.60
C GLN A 21 -8.23 -5.80 -0.76
N ILE A 22 -9.36 -6.45 -0.51
CA ILE A 22 -9.58 -7.84 -0.93
C ILE A 22 -10.21 -7.80 -2.32
N GLY A 23 -9.40 -8.13 -3.33
CA GLY A 23 -9.73 -7.94 -4.74
C GLY A 23 -9.70 -6.47 -5.18
N CYS A 24 -10.03 -6.20 -6.43
CA CYS A 24 -9.99 -4.86 -7.03
C CYS A 24 -11.14 -4.67 -8.03
N ARG A 25 -11.73 -3.48 -8.05
CA ARG A 25 -12.87 -3.15 -8.94
C ARG A 25 -12.50 -2.31 -10.17
N MET A 26 -11.21 -2.02 -10.39
CA MET A 26 -10.78 -1.10 -11.44
C MET A 26 -10.89 -1.67 -12.86
N GLY A 27 -11.00 -2.99 -13.01
CA GLY A 27 -11.24 -3.63 -14.31
C GLY A 27 -10.05 -3.66 -15.26
N CYS A 28 -8.82 -3.48 -14.76
CA CYS A 28 -7.58 -3.67 -15.52
C CYS A 28 -7.51 -5.11 -16.07
N LYS A 29 -7.64 -5.29 -17.39
CA LYS A 29 -7.78 -6.61 -18.03
C LYS A 29 -6.60 -7.57 -17.83
N PHE A 30 -5.42 -7.03 -17.56
CA PHE A 30 -4.19 -7.80 -17.31
C PHE A 30 -3.98 -8.11 -15.82
N CYS A 31 -4.84 -7.62 -14.92
CA CYS A 31 -4.68 -7.75 -13.47
C CYS A 31 -5.56 -8.88 -12.92
N ALA A 32 -4.92 -9.92 -12.36
CA ALA A 32 -5.61 -11.05 -11.74
C ALA A 32 -6.52 -10.62 -10.57
N SER A 33 -6.14 -9.59 -9.81
CA SER A 33 -6.93 -9.09 -8.67
C SER A 33 -8.30 -8.53 -9.06
N THR A 34 -8.55 -8.28 -10.35
CA THR A 34 -9.85 -7.80 -10.85
C THR A 34 -10.81 -8.92 -11.27
N LEU A 35 -10.32 -10.16 -11.42
CA LEU A 35 -11.11 -11.29 -11.95
C LEU A 35 -12.35 -11.59 -11.10
N GLU A 36 -12.22 -11.51 -9.78
CA GLU A 36 -13.31 -11.77 -8.82
C GLU A 36 -13.93 -10.47 -8.28
N GLY A 37 -13.54 -9.31 -8.83
CA GLY A 37 -13.98 -7.99 -8.38
C GLY A 37 -13.48 -7.62 -6.99
N ARG A 38 -14.10 -6.59 -6.39
CA ARG A 38 -13.78 -6.11 -5.03
C ARG A 38 -14.77 -6.65 -4.00
N VAL A 39 -14.26 -7.33 -2.97
CA VAL A 39 -15.05 -7.75 -1.81
C VAL A 39 -15.19 -6.61 -0.80
N ARG A 40 -14.07 -6.09 -0.27
CA ARG A 40 -14.06 -4.97 0.67
C ARG A 40 -12.71 -4.26 0.75
N ASN A 41 -12.73 -3.08 1.35
CA ASN A 41 -11.52 -2.35 1.74
C ASN A 41 -10.85 -3.01 2.96
N LEU A 42 -9.52 -2.93 3.00
CA LEU A 42 -8.77 -3.20 4.22
C LEU A 42 -8.82 -1.98 5.15
N THR A 43 -8.90 -2.22 6.45
CA THR A 43 -8.71 -1.18 7.45
C THR A 43 -7.23 -0.77 7.52
N ALA A 44 -6.93 0.43 8.02
CA ALA A 44 -5.55 0.84 8.24
C ALA A 44 -4.75 -0.15 9.11
N GLY A 45 -5.42 -0.79 10.08
CA GLY A 45 -4.85 -1.83 10.94
C GLY A 45 -4.50 -3.11 10.18
N GLU A 46 -5.33 -3.54 9.23
CA GLU A 46 -5.02 -4.69 8.37
C GLU A 46 -3.84 -4.38 7.44
N ILE A 47 -3.80 -3.19 6.84
CA ILE A 47 -2.71 -2.77 5.94
C ILE A 47 -1.36 -2.72 6.69
N ILE A 48 -1.31 -2.10 7.87
CA ILE A 48 -0.05 -2.05 8.65
C ILE A 48 0.36 -3.43 9.21
N SER A 49 -0.62 -4.30 9.47
CA SER A 49 -0.36 -5.66 9.97
C SER A 49 0.43 -6.50 8.96
N GLU A 50 0.25 -6.29 7.65
CA GLU A 50 1.06 -6.94 6.62
C GLU A 50 2.56 -6.67 6.86
N VAL A 51 2.92 -5.41 7.15
CA VAL A 51 4.31 -5.02 7.45
C VAL A 51 4.80 -5.61 8.77
N ILE A 52 3.99 -5.51 9.84
CA ILE A 52 4.36 -6.01 11.17
C ILE A 52 4.59 -7.53 11.17
N ILE A 53 3.67 -8.27 10.56
CA ILE A 53 3.75 -9.73 10.45
C ILE A 53 4.93 -10.13 9.58
N ALA A 54 5.12 -9.47 8.44
CA ALA A 54 6.27 -9.72 7.56
C ALA A 54 7.61 -9.54 8.29
N GLN A 55 7.81 -8.42 9.00
CA GLN A 55 9.02 -8.20 9.81
C GLN A 55 9.22 -9.29 10.85
N LYS A 56 8.14 -9.70 11.54
CA LYS A 56 8.20 -10.77 12.54
C LYS A 56 8.61 -12.11 11.92
N ILE A 57 8.11 -12.44 10.73
CA ILE A 57 8.43 -13.68 10.02
C ILE A 57 9.90 -13.70 9.59
N ILE A 58 10.40 -12.60 9.02
CA ILE A 58 11.79 -12.55 8.51
C ILE A 58 12.82 -12.25 9.59
N GLY A 59 12.40 -11.76 10.77
CA GLY A 59 13.31 -11.35 11.85
C GLY A 59 14.15 -10.12 11.53
N GLU A 60 13.79 -9.37 10.49
CA GLU A 60 14.54 -8.24 9.95
C GLU A 60 13.60 -7.03 9.76
N ARG A 61 14.15 -5.82 9.85
CA ARG A 61 13.40 -4.58 9.62
C ARG A 61 13.07 -4.44 8.13
N ILE A 62 11.82 -4.06 7.84
CA ILE A 62 11.39 -3.60 6.52
C ILE A 62 11.60 -2.09 6.49
N SER A 63 12.31 -1.62 5.46
CA SER A 63 12.65 -0.22 5.30
C SER A 63 11.89 0.46 4.17
N ASN A 64 11.34 -0.29 3.21
CA ASN A 64 10.60 0.26 2.08
C ASN A 64 9.24 -0.43 1.89
N ILE A 65 8.22 0.33 1.52
CA ILE A 65 6.85 -0.17 1.35
C ILE A 65 6.32 0.28 -0.01
N VAL A 66 5.73 -0.65 -0.77
CA VAL A 66 5.02 -0.35 -2.02
C VAL A 66 3.57 -0.81 -1.92
N LEU A 67 2.62 0.09 -2.21
CA LEU A 67 1.19 -0.21 -2.26
C LEU A 67 0.86 -0.64 -3.69
N MET A 68 1.28 -1.86 -4.04
CA MET A 68 1.15 -2.47 -5.36
C MET A 68 0.61 -3.91 -5.29
N GLY A 69 0.07 -4.32 -4.14
CA GLY A 69 -0.61 -5.59 -3.97
C GLY A 69 -2.03 -5.55 -4.51
N SER A 70 -2.94 -6.32 -3.90
CA SER A 70 -4.34 -6.31 -4.32
C SER A 70 -5.05 -5.02 -3.91
N GLY A 71 -5.74 -4.40 -4.86
CA GLY A 71 -6.59 -3.23 -4.66
C GLY A 71 -6.06 -1.94 -5.28
N GLU A 72 -6.93 -0.93 -5.35
CA GLU A 72 -6.60 0.43 -5.75
C GLU A 72 -6.52 1.33 -4.51
N PRO A 73 -5.32 1.82 -4.12
CA PRO A 73 -5.15 2.61 -2.90
C PRO A 73 -6.08 3.82 -2.80
N PHE A 74 -6.38 4.50 -3.93
CA PHE A 74 -7.29 5.64 -3.90
C PHE A 74 -8.78 5.28 -3.82
N ASP A 75 -9.18 4.06 -4.16
CA ASP A 75 -10.52 3.52 -3.88
C ASP A 75 -10.67 3.13 -2.38
N ASN A 76 -9.56 3.12 -1.64
CA ASN A 76 -9.50 2.95 -0.19
C ASN A 76 -8.79 4.13 0.54
N TYR A 77 -9.04 5.35 0.06
CA TYR A 77 -8.29 6.55 0.43
C TYR A 77 -8.16 6.82 1.94
N GLU A 78 -9.26 6.71 2.69
CA GLU A 78 -9.26 7.01 4.14
C GLU A 78 -8.38 6.05 4.94
N ASN A 79 -8.49 4.74 4.69
CA ASN A 79 -7.67 3.76 5.38
C ASN A 79 -6.21 3.82 4.94
N VAL A 80 -5.96 4.10 3.66
CA VAL A 80 -4.60 4.25 3.13
C VAL A 80 -3.92 5.46 3.74
N THR A 81 -4.56 6.63 3.79
CA THR A 81 -3.94 7.82 4.39
C THR A 81 -3.74 7.65 5.90
N LYS A 82 -4.68 7.05 6.61
CA LYS A 82 -4.49 6.68 8.02
C LYS A 82 -3.33 5.69 8.22
N PHE A 83 -3.15 4.73 7.31
CA PHE A 83 -1.99 3.84 7.31
C PHE A 83 -0.68 4.61 7.11
N LEU A 84 -0.63 5.55 6.16
CA LEU A 84 0.55 6.39 5.91
C LEU A 84 0.95 7.19 7.15
N ASP A 85 -0.03 7.73 7.88
CA ASP A 85 0.22 8.45 9.14
C ASP A 85 0.76 7.50 10.22
N LEU A 86 0.14 6.32 10.40
CA LEU A 86 0.54 5.33 11.41
C LEU A 86 1.92 4.72 11.15
N VAL A 87 2.25 4.42 9.89
CA VAL A 87 3.53 3.80 9.55
C VAL A 87 4.69 4.78 9.68
N ASN A 88 4.43 6.06 9.45
CA ASN A 88 5.41 7.13 9.56
C ASN A 88 5.58 7.66 10.99
N ALA A 89 4.54 7.58 11.83
CA ALA A 89 4.58 8.05 13.20
C ALA A 89 5.78 7.47 13.99
N GLU A 90 6.35 8.30 14.88
CA GLU A 90 7.45 7.91 15.76
C GLU A 90 7.08 6.73 16.67
N TYR A 91 5.84 6.71 17.17
CA TYR A 91 5.28 5.60 17.94
C TYR A 91 4.82 4.40 17.10
N GLY A 92 4.84 4.54 15.77
CA GLY A 92 4.47 3.52 14.80
C GLY A 92 5.68 2.71 14.36
N LEU A 93 5.80 2.45 13.05
CA LEU A 93 7.00 1.78 12.50
C LEU A 93 8.16 2.75 12.26
N ASN A 94 7.91 4.06 12.37
CA ASN A 94 8.89 5.12 12.13
C ASN A 94 9.62 4.93 10.78
N ILE A 95 8.85 4.65 9.72
CA ILE A 95 9.36 4.55 8.35
C ILE A 95 9.18 5.92 7.69
N GLY A 96 10.27 6.50 7.19
CA GLY A 96 10.21 7.79 6.51
C GLY A 96 9.36 7.72 5.24
N GLN A 97 8.51 8.73 5.01
CA GLN A 97 7.57 8.76 3.89
C GLN A 97 8.22 8.56 2.51
N ARG A 98 9.48 9.01 2.34
CA ARG A 98 10.25 8.82 1.09
C ARG A 98 10.53 7.35 0.74
N HIS A 99 10.38 6.44 1.70
CA HIS A 99 10.51 4.99 1.50
C HIS A 99 9.18 4.30 1.19
N ILE A 100 8.12 5.07 0.98
CA ILE A 100 6.78 4.57 0.69
C ILE A 100 6.40 5.00 -0.72
N THR A 101 6.03 4.02 -1.55
CA THR A 101 5.50 4.26 -2.90
C THR A 101 4.03 3.86 -2.95
N LEU A 102 3.17 4.82 -3.29
CA LEU A 102 1.75 4.57 -3.56
C LEU A 102 1.55 4.50 -5.07
N SER A 103 0.99 3.40 -5.56
CA SER A 103 0.59 3.25 -6.97
C SER A 103 -0.90 3.51 -7.14
N THR A 104 -1.31 4.14 -8.23
CA THR A 104 -2.72 4.31 -8.60
C THR A 104 -2.92 4.09 -10.10
N CYS A 105 -4.08 3.56 -10.50
CA CYS A 105 -4.53 3.55 -11.90
C CYS A 105 -5.18 4.88 -12.35
N GLY A 106 -5.19 5.91 -11.49
CA GLY A 106 -5.49 7.28 -11.91
C GLY A 106 -6.84 7.84 -11.46
N LEU A 107 -7.20 7.69 -10.18
CA LEU A 107 -8.33 8.41 -9.61
C LEU A 107 -7.97 9.90 -9.41
N VAL A 108 -8.13 10.69 -10.47
CA VAL A 108 -7.68 12.09 -10.56
C VAL A 108 -8.10 12.95 -9.35
N PRO A 109 -9.37 12.95 -8.88
CA PRO A 109 -9.73 13.73 -7.70
C PRO A 109 -8.91 13.36 -6.45
N LYS A 110 -8.60 12.07 -6.27
CA LYS A 110 -7.80 11.58 -5.13
C LYS A 110 -6.31 11.91 -5.24
N ILE A 111 -5.79 12.07 -6.46
CA ILE A 111 -4.43 12.60 -6.67
C ILE A 111 -4.33 14.02 -6.12
N TYR A 112 -5.30 14.89 -6.44
CA TYR A 112 -5.32 16.26 -5.92
C TYR A 112 -5.52 16.30 -4.41
N GLU A 113 -6.47 15.52 -3.86
CA GLU A 113 -6.65 15.43 -2.41
C GLU A 113 -5.37 14.95 -1.69
N LEU A 114 -4.63 13.99 -2.27
CA LEU A 114 -3.35 13.54 -1.71
C LEU A 114 -2.29 14.64 -1.76
N ALA A 115 -2.22 15.40 -2.85
CA ALA A 115 -1.28 16.52 -3.00
C ALA A 115 -1.54 17.61 -1.95
N ASP A 116 -2.81 17.94 -1.69
CA ASP A 116 -3.20 18.94 -0.69
C ASP A 116 -2.83 18.53 0.75
N LYS A 117 -2.69 17.22 1.02
CA LYS A 117 -2.23 16.72 2.33
C LYS A 117 -0.73 16.90 2.56
N GLY A 118 0.06 17.24 1.54
CA GLY A 118 1.49 17.54 1.69
C GLY A 118 2.37 16.33 2.05
N TYR A 119 1.93 15.10 1.76
CA TYR A 119 2.75 13.91 1.96
C TYR A 119 4.02 13.94 1.08
N SER A 120 5.13 13.46 1.63
CA SER A 120 6.42 13.31 0.94
C SER A 120 6.65 11.87 0.45
N ILE A 121 5.58 11.14 0.14
CA ILE A 121 5.65 9.79 -0.44
C ILE A 121 5.96 9.84 -1.93
N THR A 122 6.41 8.71 -2.50
CA THR A 122 6.55 8.57 -3.95
C THR A 122 5.20 8.17 -4.56
N LEU A 123 4.72 8.92 -5.55
CA LEU A 123 3.54 8.55 -6.33
C LEU A 123 3.96 7.84 -7.62
N ALA A 124 3.43 6.64 -7.84
CA ALA A 124 3.54 5.90 -9.10
C ALA A 124 2.19 5.87 -9.81
N ILE A 125 2.19 6.06 -11.13
CA ILE A 125 0.98 6.03 -11.96
C ILE A 125 1.03 4.80 -12.86
N SER A 126 0.06 3.90 -12.69
CA SER A 126 -0.16 2.75 -13.56
C SER A 126 -0.90 3.20 -14.81
N LEU A 127 -0.15 3.45 -15.90
CA LEU A 127 -0.68 4.04 -17.12
C LEU A 127 -1.43 3.06 -18.04
N HIS A 128 -1.21 1.76 -17.85
CA HIS A 128 -1.71 0.69 -18.73
C HIS A 128 -3.03 0.11 -18.25
#